data_AF-A0A0B6XVY0-F1
#
_entry.id   AF-A0A0B6XVY0-F1
#
_cell.length_a   1.000
_cell.length_b   1.000
_cell.length_c   1.000
_cell.angle_alpha   90.00
_cell.angle_beta   90.00
_cell.angle_gamma   90.00
#
_symmetry.space_group_name_H-M   'P 1'
#
loop_
_entity.id
_entity.type
_entity.pdbx_description
1 polymer ?
#
loop_
_entity_poly.entity_id
_entity_poly.type
_entity_poly.pdbx_seq_one_letter_code
_entity_poly.pdbx_strand_id
1 'polypeptide(L)' 'ENVPKYDFHVIARDNGPERLSSSALVLVTVDDKNDEPPIFSKPVYFGSILENQPAGTLVGTASAEDPDTPTNS' A
#
# COMPACT_ATOMS: atom_id res chain seq x y z
N GLU A 1 3.04 -7.13 2.27
CA GLU A 1 1.97 -7.38 1.29
C GLU A 1 2.18 -8.69 0.53
N ASN A 2 1.07 -9.31 0.14
CA ASN A 2 1.04 -10.58 -0.57
C ASN A 2 1.14 -10.34 -2.09
N VAL A 3 1.58 -11.36 -2.83
CA VAL A 3 2.00 -11.30 -4.25
C VAL A 3 1.13 -10.35 -5.12
N PRO A 4 1.69 -9.29 -5.72
CA PRO A 4 0.93 -8.25 -6.44
C PRO A 4 0.40 -8.70 -7.82
N LYS A 5 0.63 -9.96 -8.18
CA LYS A 5 0.34 -10.50 -9.52
C LYS A 5 -0.17 -11.94 -9.43
N TYR A 6 -1.25 -12.21 -10.15
CA TYR A 6 -1.83 -13.54 -10.29
C TYR A 6 -1.98 -13.91 -11.76
N ASP A 7 -1.51 -15.11 -12.09
CA ASP A 7 -1.57 -15.67 -13.44
C ASP A 7 -2.62 -16.78 -13.48
N PHE A 8 -3.68 -16.58 -14.28
CA PHE A 8 -4.72 -17.59 -14.49
C PHE A 8 -4.67 -18.13 -15.91
N HIS A 9 -4.53 -19.45 -16.03
CA HIS A 9 -4.63 -20.13 -17.32
C HIS A 9 -6.05 -20.66 -17.50
N VAL A 10 -6.83 -20.00 -18.36
CA VAL A 10 -8.24 -20.34 -18.61
C VAL A 10 -8.32 -21.24 -19.83
N ILE A 11 -9.13 -22.29 -19.77
CA ILE A 11 -9.39 -23.20 -20.88
C ILE A 11 -10.90 -23.24 -21.15
N ALA A 12 -11.29 -22.84 -22.35
CA ALA A 12 -12.64 -23.05 -22.86
C ALA A 12 -12.70 -24.38 -23.64
N ARG A 13 -13.73 -25.18 -23.41
CA ARG A 13 -14.01 -26.42 -24.15
C ARG A 13 -15.44 -26.40 -24.66
N ASP A 14 -15.65 -26.78 -25.90
CA ASP A 14 -17.00 -27.01 -26.40
C ASP A 14 -17.53 -28.40 -26.00
N ASN A 15 -18.80 -28.64 -26.29
CA ASN A 15 -19.46 -29.91 -26.02
C ASN A 15 -19.80 -30.67 -27.30
N GLY A 16 -19.01 -30.47 -28.36
CA GLY A 16 -19.16 -31.18 -29.62
C GLY A 16 -18.73 -32.66 -29.54
N PRO A 17 -19.09 -33.46 -30.56
CA PRO A 17 -18.64 -34.86 -30.67
C PRO A 17 -17.11 -34.96 -30.84
N GLU A 18 -16.49 -34.02 -31.55
CA GLU A 18 -15.06 -33.75 -31.49
C GLU A 18 -14.86 -32.49 -30.67
N ARG A 19 -14.36 -32.64 -29.44
CA ARG A 19 -14.23 -31.52 -28.51
C ARG A 19 -13.07 -30.62 -28.94
N LEU A 20 -13.37 -29.36 -29.22
CA LEU A 20 -12.32 -28.34 -29.39
C LEU A 20 -12.07 -27.62 -28.06
N SER A 21 -10.84 -27.17 -27.88
CA SER A 21 -10.46 -26.34 -26.74
C SER A 21 -9.59 -25.18 -27.16
N SER A 22 -9.76 -24.05 -26.47
CA SER A 22 -8.92 -22.87 -26.60
C SER A 22 -8.47 -22.43 -25.21
N SER A 23 -7.28 -21.84 -25.10
CA SER A 23 -6.75 -21.32 -23.84
C SER A 23 -6.36 -19.86 -23.93
N ALA A 24 -6.42 -19.17 -22.79
CA ALA A 24 -6.02 -17.79 -22.63
C ALA A 24 -5.32 -17.59 -21.29
N LEU A 25 -4.35 -16.67 -21.26
CA LEU A 25 -3.70 -16.21 -20.05
C LEU A 25 -4.40 -14.93 -19.56
N VAL A 26 -4.84 -14.93 -18.30
CA VAL A 26 -5.38 -13.76 -17.62
C VAL A 26 -4.38 -13.34 -16.54
N LEU A 27 -3.77 -12.17 -16.74
CA LEU A 27 -2.88 -11.54 -15.78
C LEU A 27 -3.67 -10.54 -14.94
N VAL A 28 -3.72 -10.75 -13.62
CA VAL A 28 -4.34 -9.83 -12.67
C VAL A 28 -3.23 -9.13 -11.89
N THR A 29 -3.16 -7.82 -12.02
CA THR A 29 -2.31 -6.96 -11.18
C THR A 29 -3.19 -6.34 -10.12
N VAL A 30 -2.79 -6.46 -8.86
CA VAL A 30 -3.45 -5.75 -7.76
C VAL A 30 -2.78 -4.38 -7.66
N ASP A 31 -3.56 -3.33 -7.90
CA ASP A 31 -3.10 -1.97 -7.62
C ASP A 31 -2.95 -1.82 -6.11
N ASP A 32 -1.75 -1.44 -5.69
CA ASP A 32 -1.48 -1.06 -4.31
C ASP A 32 -2.27 0.22 -4.00
N LYS A 33 -3.12 0.12 -2.99
CA LYS A 33 -3.86 1.24 -2.44
C LYS A 33 -3.15 1.58 -1.14
N ASN A 34 -2.92 2.87 -0.89
CA ASN A 34 -2.54 3.31 0.46
C ASN A 34 -3.71 3.02 1.40
N ASP A 35 -3.67 1.82 1.96
CA ASP A 35 -4.67 1.23 2.84
C ASP A 35 -4.16 1.27 4.30
N GLU A 36 -2.89 1.64 4.53
CA GLU A 36 -2.31 1.82 5.86
C GLU A 36 -1.98 3.30 6.13
N PRO A 37 -2.81 4.04 6.89
CA PRO A 37 -2.52 5.44 7.18
C PRO A 37 -1.24 5.58 8.04
N PRO A 38 -0.50 6.69 7.92
CA PRO A 38 0.73 6.91 8.68
C PRO A 38 0.47 6.85 10.19
N ILE A 39 1.32 6.10 10.89
CA ILE A 39 1.21 5.88 12.33
C ILE A 39 2.27 6.71 13.04
N PHE A 40 1.85 7.56 13.98
CA PHE A 40 2.78 8.32 14.81
C PHE A 40 3.70 7.40 15.62
N SER A 41 4.99 7.71 15.66
CA SER A 41 5.98 6.91 16.40
C SER A 41 5.74 6.91 17.92
N LYS A 42 4.96 7.87 18.44
CA LYS A 42 4.55 7.95 19.85
C LYS A 42 3.06 8.31 19.96
N PRO A 43 2.35 7.79 20.96
CA PRO A 43 0.95 8.14 21.19
C PRO A 43 0.77 9.58 21.69
N VAL A 44 1.79 10.14 22.36
CA VAL A 44 1.77 11.52 22.88
C VAL A 44 3.17 12.12 22.76
N TYR A 45 3.25 13.38 22.33
CA TYR A 45 4.48 14.18 22.30
C TYR A 45 4.34 15.35 23.26
N PHE A 46 5.23 15.42 24.27
CA PHE A 46 5.31 16.55 25.19
C PHE A 46 6.41 17.52 24.73
N GLY A 47 6.12 18.82 24.79
CA GLY A 47 7.07 19.89 24.52
C GLY A 47 6.95 20.97 25.58
N SER A 48 8.08 21.57 25.96
CA SER A 48 8.14 22.68 26.92
C SER A 48 9.14 23.72 26.44
N ILE A 49 8.78 24.99 26.55
CA ILE A 49 9.60 26.12 26.11
C ILE A 49 9.56 27.25 27.15
N LEU A 50 10.62 28.06 27.22
CA LEU A 50 10.72 29.20 28.11
C LEU A 50 9.99 30.43 27.52
N GLU A 51 9.48 31.29 28.41
CA GLU A 51 8.56 32.39 28.06
C GLU A 51 9.16 33.50 27.17
N ASN A 52 10.47 33.54 26.94
CA ASN A 52 11.15 34.59 26.20
C ASN A 52 11.94 34.07 24.98
N GLN A 53 11.50 32.98 24.38
CA GLN A 53 12.14 32.45 23.17
C GLN A 53 11.76 33.26 21.92
N PRO A 54 12.71 33.46 20.98
CA PRO A 54 12.45 34.21 19.75
C PRO A 54 11.43 33.51 18.85
N ALA A 55 10.84 34.29 17.94
CA ALA A 55 9.92 33.74 16.94
C ALA A 55 10.64 32.69 16.06
N GLY A 56 10.01 31.51 15.91
CA GLY A 56 10.57 30.39 15.17
C GLY A 56 11.32 29.36 16.00
N THR A 57 11.39 29.50 17.33
CA THR A 57 12.00 28.46 18.17
C THR A 57 11.22 27.15 18.08
N LEU A 58 11.93 26.08 17.69
CA LEU A 58 11.40 24.72 17.62
C LEU A 58 11.10 24.19 19.02
N VAL A 59 9.85 23.79 19.27
CA VAL A 59 9.41 23.26 20.58
C VAL A 59 9.53 21.72 20.63
N GLY A 60 9.42 21.07 19.48
CA GLY A 60 9.52 19.62 19.37
C GLY A 60 9.19 19.15 17.96
N THR A 61 9.45 17.86 17.72
CA THR A 61 9.21 17.20 16.44
C THR A 61 8.31 16.00 16.65
N ALA A 62 7.27 15.86 15.83
CA ALA A 62 6.48 14.65 15.72
C ALA A 62 6.92 13.87 14.46
N SER A 63 6.86 12.55 14.52
CA SER A 63 7.21 11.67 13.41
C SER A 63 6.10 10.64 13.24
N ALA A 64 5.75 10.34 12.00
CA ALA A 64 4.85 9.26 11.66
C ALA A 64 5.47 8.44 10.53
N GLU A 65 5.28 7.14 10.58
CA GLU A 65 5.77 6.20 9.58
C GLU A 65 4.55 5.58 8.89
N ASP A 66 4.54 5.67 7.56
CA ASP A 66 3.61 4.94 6.72
C ASP A 66 4.27 3.58 6.40
N PRO A 67 3.65 2.44 6.77
CA PRO A 67 4.20 1.12 6.49
C PRO A 67 4.10 0.72 5.02
N ASP A 68 3.37 1.47 4.19
CA ASP A 68 3.24 1.20 2.77
C ASP A 68 4.62 1.26 2.10
N THR A 69 4.86 0.32 1.19
CA THR A 69 6.12 0.28 0.44
C THR A 69 6.30 1.60 -0.36
N PRO A 70 7.54 2.04 -0.66
CA PRO A 70 7.87 3.43 -1.04
C PRO A 70 7.36 3.90 -2.41
N THR A 71 6.31 3.30 -2.95
CA THR A 71 5.78 3.58 -4.28
C THR A 71 4.60 4.56 -4.28
N ASN A 72 4.00 4.88 -3.13
CA ASN A 72 2.83 5.78 -3.08
C ASN A 72 3.13 7.08 -2.31
N SER A 73 3.73 8.05 -3.01
CA SER A 73 3.73 9.49 -2.64
C SER A 73 3.15 10.33 -3.78
#